data_AF-A0AAJ4T8P7-F1
#
_entry.id   AF-A0AAJ4T8P7-F1
#
_cell.length_a   1.000
_cell.length_b   1.000
_cell.length_c   1.000
_cell.angle_alpha   90.00
_cell.angle_beta   90.00
_cell.angle_gamma   90.00
#
_symmetry.space_group_name_H-M   'P 1'
#
loop_
_entity.id
_entity.type
_entity.pdbx_description
1 polymer ?
#
loop_
_entity_poly.entity_id
_entity_poly.type
_entity_poly.pdbx_seq_one_letter_code
_entity_poly.pdbx_strand_id
1 'polypeptide(L)'
;MDMQTSFLDRLFEEGLLIETGVDGLYGRSGQFEDVIAAFERLIDRTGGPDSAEAIRFPPGINRAYFEKSGYMKSFPQLAGTVHSFCGCELDHVSLLKSMDEGGDWTKDQKATDIVLTPAACYPLYPTIAKRGALPFGGGLYDIQSYCFRHEPSKDPARQQLFRMREYVRMGTESDVTEFRQTWMDRGVAMMEAVGLDVTIDVANDPFFGRAGKMLANNQRDQNLKFELLIPVTSATNPTACMSFNYHQDAFGQKWGLNLDNGDVAHTACVGFGLERIALALFAHHGLDVKTWPEKALKTLWG
;
A
#
# COMPACT_ATOMS: atom_id res chain seq x y z
N MET A 1 -28.25 -15.40 21.06
CA MET A 1 -26.92 -14.75 21.09
C MET A 1 -27.06 -13.58 20.17
N ASP A 2 -27.20 -12.37 20.71
CA ASP A 2 -27.18 -11.17 19.89
C ASP A 2 -25.83 -11.15 19.16
N MET A 3 -25.89 -11.27 17.84
CA MET A 3 -24.72 -11.22 17.00
C MET A 3 -24.27 -9.77 17.02
N GLN A 4 -23.24 -9.48 17.82
CA GLN A 4 -22.69 -8.14 17.97
C GLN A 4 -22.45 -7.54 16.58
N THR A 5 -23.02 -6.36 16.31
CA THR A 5 -22.89 -5.64 15.03
C THR A 5 -21.42 -5.58 14.61
N SER A 6 -21.12 -5.95 13.37
CA SER A 6 -19.72 -6.04 12.93
C SER A 6 -19.05 -4.67 12.91
N PHE A 7 -17.72 -4.63 12.95
CA PHE A 7 -17.00 -3.35 12.86
C PHE A 7 -17.31 -2.61 11.55
N LEU A 8 -17.46 -3.34 10.44
CA LEU A 8 -17.85 -2.76 9.15
C LEU A 8 -19.24 -2.13 9.22
N ASP A 9 -20.22 -2.85 9.74
CA ASP A 9 -21.61 -2.36 9.83
C ASP A 9 -21.67 -1.09 10.69
N ARG A 10 -20.94 -1.06 11.82
CA ARG A 10 -20.83 0.14 12.67
C ARG A 10 -20.20 1.33 11.94
N LEU A 11 -19.19 1.09 11.09
CA LEU A 11 -18.58 2.15 10.27
C LEU A 11 -19.55 2.72 9.24
N PHE A 12 -20.46 1.90 8.70
CA PHE A 12 -21.52 2.36 7.81
C PHE A 12 -22.63 3.10 8.58
N GLU A 13 -23.05 2.59 9.74
CA GLU A 13 -24.07 3.21 10.60
C GLU A 13 -23.65 4.61 11.05
N GLU A 14 -22.38 4.81 11.41
CA GLU A 14 -21.81 6.13 11.76
C GLU A 14 -21.45 6.98 10.53
N GLY A 15 -21.64 6.45 9.32
CA GLY A 15 -21.32 7.15 8.06
C GLY A 15 -19.83 7.40 7.84
N LEU A 16 -18.94 6.72 8.58
CA LEU A 16 -17.48 6.84 8.42
C LEU A 16 -17.02 6.23 7.09
N LEU A 17 -17.57 5.07 6.74
CA LEU A 17 -17.50 4.46 5.42
C LEU A 17 -18.86 4.57 4.72
N ILE A 18 -18.84 4.51 3.38
CA ILE A 18 -20.04 4.60 2.54
C ILE A 18 -20.06 3.40 1.60
N GLU A 19 -21.16 2.65 1.60
CA GLU A 19 -21.36 1.52 0.70
C GLU A 19 -21.37 1.95 -0.77
N THR A 20 -20.63 1.22 -1.61
CA THR A 20 -20.67 1.39 -3.08
C THR A 20 -21.23 0.16 -3.80
N GLY A 21 -21.71 -0.84 -3.04
CA GLY A 21 -22.24 -2.09 -3.58
C GLY A 21 -21.20 -3.16 -3.95
N VAL A 22 -19.92 -2.96 -3.65
CA VAL A 22 -18.84 -3.95 -3.89
C VAL A 22 -18.01 -4.14 -2.63
N ASP A 23 -17.84 -5.39 -2.21
CA ASP A 23 -17.02 -5.73 -1.03
C ASP A 23 -15.57 -5.23 -1.18
N GLY A 24 -15.05 -4.55 -0.16
CA GLY A 24 -13.73 -3.92 -0.18
C GLY A 24 -13.63 -2.64 -1.01
N LEU A 25 -14.73 -2.12 -1.58
CA LEU A 25 -14.78 -0.82 -2.26
C LEU A 25 -15.74 0.09 -1.51
N TYR A 26 -15.19 1.14 -0.87
CA TYR A 26 -15.96 2.01 0.01
C TYR A 26 -15.67 3.49 -0.28
N GLY A 27 -16.71 4.31 -0.21
CA GLY A 27 -16.56 5.75 0.00
C GLY A 27 -16.14 6.04 1.44
N ARG A 28 -15.63 7.24 1.69
CA ARG A 28 -15.10 7.66 2.99
C ARG A 28 -15.63 9.05 3.33
N SER A 29 -16.03 9.26 4.58
CA SER A 29 -16.49 10.58 5.04
C SER A 29 -15.34 11.57 5.20
N GLY A 30 -15.69 12.85 5.33
CA GLY A 30 -14.72 13.89 5.70
C GLY A 30 -13.99 13.57 7.01
N GLN A 31 -14.68 13.01 8.02
CA GLN A 31 -14.06 12.64 9.29
C GLN A 31 -13.03 11.51 9.14
N PHE A 32 -13.32 10.50 8.31
CA PHE A 32 -12.37 9.42 8.01
C PHE A 32 -11.13 9.96 7.29
N GLU A 33 -11.34 10.85 6.31
CA GLU A 33 -10.26 11.51 5.56
C GLU A 33 -9.44 12.44 6.45
N ASP A 34 -10.06 13.15 7.40
CA ASP A 34 -9.38 14.03 8.35
C ASP A 34 -8.42 13.25 9.28
N VAL A 35 -8.81 12.05 9.71
CA VAL A 35 -7.93 11.14 10.49
C VAL A 35 -6.73 10.71 9.66
N ILE A 36 -6.93 10.33 8.39
CA ILE A 36 -5.82 9.98 7.49
C ILE A 36 -4.88 11.18 7.32
N ALA A 37 -5.42 12.35 7.00
CA ALA A 37 -4.62 13.56 6.82
C ALA A 37 -3.84 13.94 8.09
N ALA A 38 -4.41 13.73 9.28
CA ALA A 38 -3.73 13.96 10.54
C ALA A 38 -2.58 12.98 10.79
N PHE A 39 -2.80 11.69 10.48
CA PHE A 39 -1.74 10.71 10.57
C PHE A 39 -0.63 10.96 9.55
N GLU A 40 -0.95 11.39 8.33
CA GLU A 40 0.06 11.79 7.34
C GLU A 40 0.92 12.95 7.81
N ARG A 41 0.35 13.95 8.50
CA ARG A 41 1.14 15.02 9.13
C ARG A 41 2.07 14.49 10.24
N LEU A 42 1.70 13.42 10.93
CA LEU A 42 2.58 12.75 11.89
C LEU A 42 3.74 12.03 11.18
N ILE A 43 3.47 11.38 10.04
CA ILE A 43 4.52 10.81 9.18
C ILE A 43 5.48 11.91 8.72
N ASP A 44 4.95 13.06 8.27
CA ASP A 44 5.76 14.22 7.83
C ASP A 44 6.67 14.74 8.95
N ARG A 45 6.14 14.90 10.17
CA ARG A 45 6.95 15.34 11.32
C ARG A 45 8.05 14.34 11.67
N THR A 46 7.78 13.04 11.49
CA THR A 46 8.70 11.96 11.85
C THR A 46 9.80 11.78 10.83
N GLY A 47 9.47 11.78 9.53
CA GLY A 47 10.42 11.56 8.43
C GLY A 47 10.99 12.85 7.81
N GLY A 48 10.38 14.01 8.08
CA GLY A 48 10.79 15.30 7.54
C GLY A 48 12.28 15.64 7.73
N PRO A 49 12.89 15.38 8.91
CA PRO A 49 14.33 15.59 9.11
C PRO A 49 15.23 14.80 8.15
N ASP A 50 14.77 13.67 7.60
CA ASP A 50 15.56 12.87 6.65
C ASP A 50 15.62 13.50 5.25
N SER A 51 14.81 14.54 4.97
CA SER A 51 14.81 15.29 3.71
C SER A 51 14.61 14.42 2.46
N ALA A 52 13.73 13.42 2.54
CA ALA A 52 13.37 12.56 1.43
C ALA A 52 12.79 13.36 0.24
N GLU A 53 13.14 12.98 -1.00
CA GLU A 53 12.52 13.56 -2.19
C GLU A 53 11.07 13.07 -2.32
N ALA A 54 10.10 13.99 -2.20
CA ALA A 54 8.70 13.67 -2.34
C ALA A 54 8.29 13.49 -3.81
N ILE A 55 7.71 12.33 -4.14
CA ILE A 55 7.16 12.00 -5.46
C ILE A 55 5.74 11.44 -5.28
N ARG A 56 4.78 11.84 -6.13
CA ARG A 56 3.41 11.33 -6.07
C ARG A 56 3.03 10.71 -7.41
N PHE A 57 2.77 9.41 -7.41
CA PHE A 57 2.42 8.67 -8.62
C PHE A 57 0.90 8.53 -8.74
N PRO A 58 0.34 8.57 -9.96
CA PRO A 58 -1.07 8.26 -10.16
C PRO A 58 -1.36 6.78 -9.80
N PRO A 59 -2.64 6.39 -9.58
CA PRO A 59 -3.04 5.02 -9.27
C PRO A 59 -2.92 4.03 -10.45
N GLY A 60 -2.08 4.35 -11.43
CA GLY A 60 -1.79 3.49 -12.57
C GLY A 60 -0.30 3.50 -12.89
N ILE A 61 0.21 2.34 -13.29
CA ILE A 61 1.58 2.14 -13.74
C ILE A 61 1.58 1.62 -15.18
N ASN A 62 2.64 1.97 -15.92
CA ASN A 62 2.93 1.39 -17.23
C ASN A 62 2.97 -0.15 -17.15
N ARG A 63 2.19 -0.82 -17.99
CA ARG A 63 2.05 -2.29 -18.03
C ARG A 63 3.37 -3.01 -18.28
N ALA A 64 4.23 -2.50 -19.16
CA ALA A 64 5.54 -3.09 -19.40
C ALA A 64 6.45 -3.00 -18.16
N TYR A 65 6.34 -1.92 -17.36
CA TYR A 65 7.08 -1.83 -16.10
C TYR A 65 6.55 -2.79 -15.05
N PHE A 66 5.22 -2.92 -14.97
CA PHE A 66 4.56 -3.90 -14.12
C PHE A 66 4.99 -5.34 -14.47
N GLU A 67 5.00 -5.70 -15.76
CA GLU A 67 5.45 -7.01 -16.23
C GLU A 67 6.93 -7.25 -15.92
N LYS A 68 7.81 -6.28 -16.25
CA LYS A 68 9.25 -6.36 -15.98
C LYS A 68 9.55 -6.46 -14.48
N SER A 69 8.75 -5.82 -13.63
CA SER A 69 8.89 -5.89 -12.17
C SER A 69 8.83 -7.33 -11.63
N GLY A 70 8.20 -8.24 -12.36
CA GLY A 70 7.93 -9.61 -11.90
C GLY A 70 6.67 -9.74 -11.05
N TYR A 71 5.87 -8.67 -10.89
CA TYR A 71 4.63 -8.70 -10.12
C TYR A 71 3.68 -9.78 -10.61
N MET A 72 3.42 -9.85 -11.92
CA MET A 72 2.51 -10.84 -12.50
C MET A 72 2.98 -12.30 -12.29
N LYS A 73 4.29 -12.52 -12.10
CA LYS A 73 4.83 -13.85 -11.76
C LYS A 73 4.62 -14.20 -10.28
N SER A 74 4.50 -13.19 -9.43
CA SER A 74 4.48 -13.31 -7.97
C SER A 74 3.07 -13.26 -7.40
N PHE A 75 2.23 -12.37 -7.92
CA PHE A 75 0.90 -12.04 -7.39
C PHE A 75 -0.18 -11.87 -8.47
N PRO A 76 -0.30 -12.81 -9.45
CA PRO A 76 -1.27 -12.68 -10.54
C PRO A 76 -2.73 -12.57 -10.05
N GLN A 77 -3.06 -13.20 -8.93
CA GLN A 77 -4.39 -13.17 -8.31
C GLN A 77 -4.77 -11.79 -7.75
N LEU A 78 -3.79 -10.91 -7.52
CA LEU A 78 -4.01 -9.57 -6.95
C LEU A 78 -4.00 -8.47 -8.01
N ALA A 79 -3.59 -8.78 -9.25
CA ALA A 79 -3.39 -7.79 -10.30
C ALA A 79 -4.71 -7.26 -10.86
N GLY A 80 -4.77 -5.96 -11.15
CA GLY A 80 -5.90 -5.31 -11.84
C GLY A 80 -5.42 -4.59 -13.09
N THR A 81 -5.91 -5.01 -14.26
CA THR A 81 -5.57 -4.41 -15.56
C THR A 81 -6.66 -3.44 -16.03
N VAL A 82 -6.25 -2.32 -16.63
CA VAL A 82 -7.21 -1.34 -17.16
C VAL A 82 -7.58 -1.72 -18.58
N HIS A 83 -8.87 -1.95 -18.82
CA HIS A 83 -9.43 -2.16 -20.14
C HIS A 83 -10.22 -0.92 -20.58
N SER A 84 -10.29 -0.66 -21.88
CA SER A 84 -11.00 0.49 -22.42
C SER A 84 -11.65 0.17 -23.76
N PHE A 85 -12.67 0.94 -24.12
CA PHE A 85 -13.23 0.89 -25.46
C PHE A 85 -12.25 1.54 -26.44
N CYS A 86 -11.78 0.76 -27.41
CA CYS A 86 -10.85 1.20 -28.46
C CYS A 86 -11.45 1.03 -29.86
N GLY A 87 -12.78 0.90 -29.95
CA GLY A 87 -13.52 0.73 -31.20
C GLY A 87 -13.85 2.06 -31.89
N CYS A 88 -14.50 1.95 -33.05
CA CYS A 88 -15.01 3.07 -33.83
C CYS A 88 -16.51 3.33 -33.58
N GLU A 89 -17.12 4.24 -34.33
CA GLU A 89 -18.56 4.58 -34.20
C GLU A 89 -19.49 3.36 -34.37
N LEU A 90 -19.17 2.45 -35.30
CA LEU A 90 -19.96 1.23 -35.52
C LEU A 90 -19.88 0.27 -34.32
N ASP A 91 -18.70 0.17 -33.69
CA ASP A 91 -18.51 -0.64 -32.49
C ASP A 91 -19.26 -0.04 -31.30
N HIS A 92 -19.39 1.29 -31.23
CA HIS A 92 -20.19 1.95 -30.19
C HIS A 92 -21.68 1.64 -30.33
N VAL A 93 -22.22 1.61 -31.56
CA VAL A 93 -23.61 1.17 -31.79
C VAL A 93 -23.81 -0.27 -31.31
N SER A 94 -22.83 -1.13 -31.56
CA SER A 94 -22.86 -2.53 -31.13
C SER A 94 -22.78 -2.66 -29.61
N LEU A 95 -21.95 -1.83 -28.95
CA LEU A 95 -21.85 -1.72 -27.50
C LEU A 95 -23.20 -1.33 -26.88
N LEU A 96 -23.85 -0.28 -27.39
CA LEU A 96 -25.15 0.17 -26.89
C LEU A 96 -26.20 -0.91 -27.01
N LYS A 97 -26.27 -1.58 -28.17
CA LYS A 97 -27.17 -2.72 -28.37
C LYS A 97 -26.91 -3.85 -27.37
N SER A 98 -25.64 -4.19 -27.13
CA SER A 98 -25.26 -5.20 -26.15
C SER A 98 -25.76 -4.82 -24.75
N MET A 99 -25.63 -3.55 -24.34
CA MET A 99 -26.14 -3.06 -23.05
C MET A 99 -27.67 -3.14 -22.96
N ASP A 100 -28.39 -2.71 -24.00
CA ASP A 100 -29.86 -2.72 -24.04
C ASP A 100 -30.44 -4.15 -23.98
N GLU A 101 -29.75 -5.11 -24.59
CA GLU A 101 -30.14 -6.53 -24.62
C GLU A 101 -29.66 -7.32 -23.38
N GLY A 102 -28.96 -6.67 -22.43
CA GLY A 102 -28.42 -7.31 -21.22
C GLY A 102 -27.21 -8.22 -21.48
N GLY A 103 -26.52 -8.00 -22.61
CA GLY A 103 -25.28 -8.68 -22.98
C GLY A 103 -24.08 -8.24 -22.14
N ASP A 104 -23.01 -9.03 -22.21
CA ASP A 104 -21.73 -8.70 -21.58
C ASP A 104 -20.91 -7.77 -22.48
N TRP A 105 -21.15 -6.47 -22.32
CA TRP A 105 -20.49 -5.40 -23.06
C TRP A 105 -18.97 -5.32 -22.80
N THR A 106 -18.47 -5.93 -21.71
CA THR A 106 -17.05 -5.82 -21.32
C THR A 106 -16.11 -6.61 -22.24
N LYS A 107 -16.63 -7.61 -22.97
CA LYS A 107 -15.87 -8.48 -23.90
C LYS A 107 -15.19 -7.71 -25.03
N ASP A 108 -15.75 -6.57 -25.40
CA ASP A 108 -15.25 -5.75 -26.50
C ASP A 108 -14.21 -4.72 -26.05
N GLN A 109 -14.02 -4.54 -24.73
CA GLN A 109 -12.91 -3.73 -24.24
C GLN A 109 -11.56 -4.39 -24.52
N LYS A 110 -10.54 -3.55 -24.72
CA LYS A 110 -9.16 -3.97 -24.94
C LYS A 110 -8.28 -3.55 -23.77
N ALA A 111 -7.36 -4.44 -23.39
CA ALA A 111 -6.36 -4.13 -22.38
C ALA A 111 -5.51 -2.95 -22.84
N THR A 112 -5.32 -1.97 -21.96
CA THR A 112 -4.49 -0.79 -22.22
C THR A 112 -3.04 -1.04 -21.77
N ASP A 113 -2.18 -0.04 -21.93
CA ASP A 113 -0.84 -0.04 -21.35
C ASP A 113 -0.80 0.43 -19.89
N ILE A 114 -1.95 0.48 -19.22
CA ILE A 114 -2.10 0.88 -17.81
C ILE A 114 -2.54 -0.33 -16.98
N VAL A 115 -1.88 -0.53 -15.85
CA VAL A 115 -2.25 -1.47 -14.79
C VAL A 115 -2.44 -0.68 -13.52
N LEU A 116 -3.42 -1.05 -12.69
CA LEU A 116 -3.60 -0.40 -11.39
C LEU A 116 -2.36 -0.66 -10.52
N THR A 117 -1.87 0.39 -9.87
CA THR A 117 -0.64 0.34 -9.06
C THR A 117 -0.82 -0.63 -7.88
N PRO A 118 -0.02 -1.69 -7.72
CA PRO A 118 -0.23 -2.65 -6.62
C PRO A 118 0.50 -2.31 -5.31
N ALA A 119 1.56 -1.50 -5.40
CA ALA A 119 2.27 -0.85 -4.31
C ALA A 119 2.89 0.45 -4.85
N ALA A 120 3.02 1.48 -4.02
CA ALA A 120 3.37 2.81 -4.48
C ALA A 120 4.82 2.87 -5.02
N CYS A 121 5.72 1.99 -4.56
CA CYS A 121 7.14 1.99 -4.95
C CYS A 121 7.46 1.45 -6.34
N TYR A 122 6.60 0.62 -6.95
CA TYR A 122 6.89 0.02 -8.27
C TYR A 122 7.30 1.02 -9.37
N PRO A 123 6.61 2.15 -9.58
CA PRO A 123 7.00 3.13 -10.59
C PRO A 123 8.28 3.92 -10.23
N LEU A 124 8.72 3.90 -8.97
CA LEU A 124 9.89 4.66 -8.52
C LEU A 124 11.18 4.09 -9.11
N TYR A 125 11.40 2.79 -9.03
CA TYR A 125 12.65 2.14 -9.47
C TYR A 125 13.05 2.46 -10.92
N PRO A 126 12.18 2.28 -11.95
CA PRO A 126 12.52 2.68 -13.31
C PRO A 126 12.67 4.19 -13.48
N THR A 127 11.97 5.00 -12.67
CA THR A 127 12.06 6.46 -12.73
C THR A 127 13.43 6.95 -12.25
N ILE A 128 13.93 6.39 -11.14
CA ILE A 128 15.24 6.73 -10.60
C ILE A 128 16.36 6.18 -11.47
N ALA A 129 16.24 4.96 -11.99
CA ALA A 129 17.25 4.36 -12.86
C ALA A 129 17.54 5.22 -14.11
N LYS A 130 16.51 5.88 -14.65
CA LYS A 130 16.67 6.80 -15.80
C LYS A 130 17.48 8.07 -15.47
N ARG A 131 17.67 8.40 -14.20
CA ARG A 131 18.49 9.55 -13.78
C ARG A 131 20.00 9.24 -13.82
N GLY A 132 20.38 7.99 -14.03
CA GLY A 132 21.77 7.52 -14.01
C GLY A 132 22.13 6.91 -12.65
N ALA A 133 23.43 6.85 -12.37
CA ALA A 133 23.93 6.36 -11.09
C ALA A 133 23.41 7.20 -9.92
N LEU A 134 23.11 6.55 -8.81
CA LEU A 134 22.74 7.21 -7.56
C LEU A 134 23.91 8.05 -7.05
N PRO A 135 23.65 9.23 -6.45
CA PRO A 135 24.71 10.05 -5.88
C PRO A 135 25.36 9.35 -4.67
N PHE A 136 26.50 9.89 -4.22
CA PHE A 136 27.13 9.47 -2.97
C PHE A 136 26.10 9.50 -1.82
N GLY A 137 26.03 8.41 -1.05
CA GLY A 137 25.01 8.24 -0.03
C GLY A 137 23.63 7.83 -0.56
N GLY A 138 23.49 7.46 -1.83
CA GLY A 138 22.28 6.86 -2.39
C GLY A 138 21.09 7.81 -2.53
N GLY A 139 19.88 7.24 -2.61
CA GLY A 139 18.61 7.99 -2.71
C GLY A 139 17.65 7.67 -1.56
N LEU A 140 16.85 8.66 -1.17
CA LEU A 140 15.74 8.52 -0.23
C LEU A 140 14.51 9.26 -0.77
N TYR A 141 13.38 8.57 -0.84
CA TYR A 141 12.18 9.06 -1.51
C TYR A 141 10.94 8.87 -0.63
N ASP A 142 10.05 9.86 -0.59
CA ASP A 142 8.72 9.78 0.01
C ASP A 142 7.69 9.65 -1.10
N ILE A 143 6.97 8.55 -1.14
CA ILE A 143 6.02 8.24 -2.20
C ILE A 143 4.64 7.93 -1.66
N GLN A 144 3.63 8.21 -2.46
CA GLN A 144 2.26 7.84 -2.13
C GLN A 144 1.45 7.63 -3.40
N SER A 145 0.55 6.66 -3.34
CA SER A 145 -0.44 6.41 -4.39
C SER A 145 -1.65 5.65 -3.84
N TYR A 146 -2.76 5.73 -4.56
CA TYR A 146 -3.81 4.72 -4.44
C TYR A 146 -3.31 3.42 -5.07
N CYS A 147 -3.36 2.36 -4.29
CA CYS A 147 -2.98 1.02 -4.67
C CYS A 147 -4.21 0.14 -4.84
N PHE A 148 -4.09 -0.88 -5.69
CA PHE A 148 -5.13 -1.87 -5.95
C PHE A 148 -4.66 -3.28 -5.64
N ARG A 149 -5.53 -4.07 -5.00
CA ARG A 149 -5.41 -5.52 -4.91
C ARG A 149 -6.79 -6.14 -5.09
N HIS A 150 -6.91 -7.13 -5.97
CA HIS A 150 -8.16 -7.85 -6.17
C HIS A 150 -8.42 -8.83 -5.01
N GLU A 151 -8.92 -8.29 -3.90
CA GLU A 151 -9.23 -9.01 -2.65
C GLU A 151 -10.61 -8.57 -2.11
N PRO A 152 -11.72 -8.87 -2.79
CA PRO A 152 -13.05 -8.55 -2.29
C PRO A 152 -13.27 -9.19 -0.90
N SER A 153 -13.63 -8.36 0.09
CA SER A 153 -13.74 -8.79 1.48
C SER A 153 -14.74 -7.94 2.26
N LYS A 154 -15.37 -8.55 3.27
CA LYS A 154 -16.16 -7.86 4.31
C LYS A 154 -15.33 -7.43 5.51
N ASP A 155 -14.03 -7.74 5.53
CA ASP A 155 -13.11 -7.17 6.50
C ASP A 155 -12.76 -5.74 6.05
N PRO A 156 -13.12 -4.68 6.81
CA PRO A 156 -12.85 -3.29 6.43
C PRO A 156 -11.36 -3.00 6.25
N ALA A 157 -10.46 -3.80 6.85
CA ALA A 157 -9.01 -3.67 6.70
C ALA A 157 -8.46 -4.34 5.42
N ARG A 158 -9.30 -5.03 4.64
CA ARG A 158 -8.97 -5.69 3.36
C ARG A 158 -9.74 -5.03 2.20
N GLN A 159 -9.39 -3.79 1.91
CA GLN A 159 -9.98 -3.02 0.81
C GLN A 159 -9.27 -3.32 -0.51
N GLN A 160 -10.02 -3.24 -1.61
CA GLN A 160 -9.48 -3.41 -2.96
C GLN A 160 -8.73 -2.17 -3.44
N LEU A 161 -9.18 -0.97 -3.04
CA LEU A 161 -8.52 0.31 -3.33
C LEU A 161 -8.20 1.05 -2.03
N PHE A 162 -6.91 1.25 -1.77
CA PHE A 162 -6.41 1.84 -0.53
C PHE A 162 -5.17 2.68 -0.82
N ARG A 163 -4.85 3.65 0.03
CA ARG A 163 -3.64 4.46 -0.11
C ARG A 163 -2.49 3.82 0.64
N MET A 164 -1.37 3.75 -0.07
CA MET A 164 -0.08 3.42 0.50
C MET A 164 0.79 4.65 0.42
N ARG A 165 1.39 5.03 1.56
CA ARG A 165 2.51 5.96 1.62
C ARG A 165 3.76 5.15 1.96
N GLU A 166 4.89 5.43 1.33
CA GLU A 166 6.13 4.71 1.60
C GLU A 166 7.32 5.69 1.66
N TYR A 167 8.29 5.40 2.53
CA TYR A 167 9.66 5.87 2.32
C TYR A 167 10.48 4.76 1.67
N VAL A 168 11.24 5.09 0.63
CA VAL A 168 12.09 4.14 -0.10
C VAL A 168 13.54 4.59 -0.07
N ARG A 169 14.42 3.72 0.41
CA ARG A 169 15.87 3.89 0.45
C ARG A 169 16.52 3.06 -0.66
N MET A 170 17.44 3.67 -1.40
CA MET A 170 18.29 2.99 -2.38
C MET A 170 19.75 3.33 -2.09
N GLY A 171 20.61 2.33 -1.90
CA GLY A 171 21.99 2.56 -1.46
C GLY A 171 22.78 1.26 -1.35
N THR A 172 23.82 1.27 -0.52
CA THR A 172 24.53 0.05 -0.11
C THR A 172 23.63 -0.84 0.76
N GLU A 173 24.07 -2.08 1.01
CA GLU A 173 23.39 -2.95 1.98
C GLU A 173 23.29 -2.32 3.38
N SER A 174 24.36 -1.69 3.86
CA SER A 174 24.36 -0.98 5.15
C SER A 174 23.36 0.17 5.17
N ASP A 175 23.31 0.97 4.10
CA ASP A 175 22.38 2.10 4.00
C ASP A 175 20.92 1.66 4.18
N VAL A 176 20.52 0.58 3.51
CA VAL A 176 19.12 0.15 3.49
C VAL A 176 18.73 -0.62 4.74
N THR A 177 19.68 -1.32 5.38
CA THR A 177 19.43 -2.05 6.63
C THR A 177 19.36 -1.10 7.84
N GLU A 178 20.22 -0.08 7.90
CA GLU A 178 20.15 0.99 8.91
C GLU A 178 18.85 1.79 8.78
N PHE A 179 18.49 2.17 7.54
CA PHE A 179 17.22 2.82 7.25
C PHE A 179 16.03 1.98 7.75
N ARG A 180 16.04 0.68 7.46
CA ARG A 180 14.96 -0.23 7.86
C ARG A 180 14.81 -0.28 9.39
N GLN A 181 15.92 -0.44 10.12
CA GLN A 181 15.89 -0.49 11.57
C GLN A 181 15.37 0.83 12.16
N THR A 182 15.89 1.96 11.68
CA THR A 182 15.46 3.30 12.11
C THR A 182 13.95 3.48 11.93
N TRP A 183 13.39 3.04 10.80
CA TRP A 183 11.96 3.16 10.54
C TRP A 183 11.11 2.14 11.31
N MET A 184 11.64 0.98 11.67
CA MET A 184 10.97 0.07 12.62
C MET A 184 10.79 0.74 13.98
N ASP A 185 11.86 1.34 14.52
CA ASP A 185 11.84 2.03 15.81
C ASP A 185 10.89 3.23 15.79
N ARG A 186 10.95 4.04 14.72
CA ARG A 186 10.01 5.16 14.50
C ARG A 186 8.56 4.68 14.36
N GLY A 187 8.34 3.56 13.67
CA GLY A 187 7.02 2.95 13.51
C GLY A 187 6.37 2.62 14.84
N VAL A 188 7.11 1.96 15.74
CA VAL A 188 6.65 1.65 17.10
C VAL A 188 6.35 2.94 17.87
N ALA A 189 7.30 3.87 17.90
CA ALA A 189 7.15 5.12 18.64
C ALA A 189 5.95 5.97 18.16
N MET A 190 5.70 6.03 16.85
CA MET A 190 4.53 6.72 16.29
C MET A 190 3.22 6.10 16.76
N MET A 191 3.11 4.77 16.75
CA MET A 191 1.90 4.07 17.14
C MET A 191 1.64 4.18 18.64
N GLU A 192 2.68 4.05 19.47
CA GLU A 192 2.58 4.30 20.92
C GLU A 192 2.17 5.75 21.24
N ALA A 193 2.65 6.73 20.46
CA ALA A 193 2.31 8.14 20.65
C ALA A 193 0.83 8.44 20.37
N VAL A 194 0.18 7.68 19.50
CA VAL A 194 -1.27 7.74 19.24
C VAL A 194 -2.06 6.71 20.06
N GLY A 195 -1.41 6.00 21.00
CA GLY A 195 -2.06 5.09 21.94
C GLY A 195 -2.41 3.71 21.37
N LEU A 196 -1.77 3.29 20.28
CA LEU A 196 -1.96 1.95 19.72
C LEU A 196 -0.88 0.99 20.23
N ASP A 197 -1.30 -0.16 20.75
CA ASP A 197 -0.43 -1.28 21.06
C ASP A 197 -0.06 -2.03 19.78
N VAL A 198 1.22 -2.34 19.62
CA VAL A 198 1.75 -2.92 18.39
C VAL A 198 2.63 -4.14 18.67
N THR A 199 2.69 -5.04 17.69
CA THR A 199 3.69 -6.11 17.66
C THR A 199 4.40 -6.08 16.32
N ILE A 200 5.71 -6.27 16.32
CA ILE A 200 6.46 -6.50 15.08
C ILE A 200 6.74 -7.99 14.95
N ASP A 201 6.42 -8.56 13.80
CA ASP A 201 6.76 -9.95 13.49
C ASP A 201 7.39 -10.06 12.10
N VAL A 202 8.19 -11.12 11.93
CA VAL A 202 8.70 -11.53 10.62
C VAL A 202 7.51 -11.99 9.78
N ALA A 203 7.44 -11.50 8.55
CA ALA A 203 6.34 -11.72 7.65
C ALA A 203 6.82 -12.19 6.27
N ASN A 204 5.85 -12.45 5.40
CA ASN A 204 6.09 -12.69 3.99
C ASN A 204 4.93 -12.15 3.16
N ASP A 205 5.20 -11.87 1.89
CA ASP A 205 4.18 -11.50 0.94
C ASP A 205 3.33 -12.72 0.54
N PRO A 206 2.08 -12.50 0.09
CA PRO A 206 1.14 -13.56 -0.29
C PRO A 206 1.44 -14.08 -1.70
N PHE A 207 2.66 -14.60 -1.92
CA PHE A 207 3.09 -15.12 -3.21
C PHE A 207 2.19 -16.27 -3.70
N PHE A 208 1.93 -16.31 -5.00
CA PHE A 208 0.98 -17.24 -5.60
C PHE A 208 1.61 -18.59 -6.00
N GLY A 209 0.82 -19.65 -5.87
CA GLY A 209 1.15 -20.97 -6.38
C GLY A 209 2.32 -21.67 -5.66
N ARG A 210 2.80 -22.77 -6.24
CA ARG A 210 3.85 -23.60 -5.62
C ARG A 210 5.19 -22.87 -5.50
N ALA A 211 5.59 -22.13 -6.54
CA ALA A 211 6.79 -21.30 -6.51
C ALA A 211 6.66 -20.21 -5.43
N GLY A 212 5.46 -19.64 -5.25
CA GLY A 212 5.20 -18.65 -4.22
C GLY A 212 5.43 -19.15 -2.80
N LYS A 213 5.08 -20.40 -2.47
CA LYS A 213 5.37 -20.98 -1.15
C LYS A 213 6.87 -21.02 -0.83
N MET A 214 7.71 -21.32 -1.83
CA MET A 214 9.17 -21.31 -1.66
C MET A 214 9.70 -19.89 -1.46
N LEU A 215 9.19 -18.92 -2.24
CA LEU A 215 9.55 -17.51 -2.06
C LEU A 215 9.15 -16.97 -0.68
N ALA A 216 7.97 -17.35 -0.19
CA ALA A 216 7.48 -16.98 1.14
C ALA A 216 8.41 -17.49 2.25
N ASN A 217 8.79 -18.77 2.19
CA ASN A 217 9.73 -19.35 3.15
C ASN A 217 11.08 -18.65 3.12
N ASN A 218 11.66 -18.44 1.92
CA ASN A 218 12.92 -17.73 1.78
C ASN A 218 12.86 -16.30 2.35
N GLN A 219 11.74 -15.59 2.14
CA GLN A 219 11.56 -14.23 2.64
C GLN A 219 11.51 -14.19 4.18
N ARG A 220 10.88 -15.18 4.81
CA ARG A 220 10.88 -15.34 6.27
C ARG A 220 12.26 -15.73 6.79
N ASP A 221 12.88 -16.75 6.21
CA ASP A 221 14.17 -17.30 6.66
C ASP A 221 15.29 -16.24 6.61
N GLN A 222 15.21 -15.31 5.66
CA GLN A 222 16.16 -14.21 5.50
C GLN A 222 15.73 -12.90 6.17
N ASN A 223 14.62 -12.89 6.92
CA ASN A 223 14.08 -11.70 7.58
C ASN A 223 13.95 -10.49 6.63
N LEU A 224 13.45 -10.72 5.41
CA LEU A 224 13.35 -9.69 4.37
C LEU A 224 12.12 -8.81 4.53
N LYS A 225 11.11 -9.26 5.28
CA LYS A 225 9.90 -8.50 5.56
C LYS A 225 9.54 -8.58 7.03
N PHE A 226 9.26 -7.43 7.61
CA PHE A 226 8.61 -7.30 8.91
C PHE A 226 7.29 -6.57 8.74
N GLU A 227 6.31 -6.88 9.59
CA GLU A 227 5.04 -6.18 9.65
C GLU A 227 4.80 -5.66 11.07
N LEU A 228 4.28 -4.42 11.16
CA LEU A 228 3.75 -3.87 12.40
C LEU A 228 2.26 -4.19 12.44
N LEU A 229 1.89 -5.01 13.41
CA LEU A 229 0.58 -5.63 13.57
C LEU A 229 -0.22 -4.90 14.66
N ILE A 230 -1.47 -4.56 14.35
CA ILE A 230 -2.41 -3.90 15.27
C ILE A 230 -3.75 -4.65 15.23
N PRO A 231 -4.37 -4.98 16.39
CA PRO A 231 -5.74 -5.49 16.43
C PRO A 231 -6.73 -4.47 15.86
N VAL A 232 -7.46 -4.84 14.80
CA VAL A 232 -8.50 -3.99 14.20
C VAL A 232 -9.86 -4.68 14.30
N THR A 233 -10.03 -5.78 13.58
CA THR A 233 -11.25 -6.60 13.59
C THR A 233 -11.11 -7.86 14.44
N SER A 234 -9.88 -8.23 14.82
CA SER A 234 -9.56 -9.42 15.58
C SER A 234 -8.33 -9.19 16.46
N ALA A 235 -8.41 -9.62 17.72
CA ALA A 235 -7.26 -9.65 18.64
C ALA A 235 -6.32 -10.84 18.36
N THR A 236 -6.83 -11.93 17.81
CA THR A 236 -6.05 -13.15 17.53
C THR A 236 -5.41 -13.13 16.15
N ASN A 237 -5.99 -12.40 15.20
CA ASN A 237 -5.46 -12.19 13.86
C ASN A 237 -5.28 -10.69 13.61
N PRO A 238 -4.23 -10.07 14.18
CA PRO A 238 -4.01 -8.64 14.03
C PRO A 238 -3.72 -8.27 12.56
N THR A 239 -3.97 -7.01 12.23
CA THR A 239 -3.82 -6.45 10.88
C THR A 239 -2.45 -5.82 10.73
N ALA A 240 -1.74 -6.13 9.63
CA ALA A 240 -0.53 -5.42 9.24
C ALA A 240 -0.84 -4.00 8.78
N CYS A 241 -0.56 -3.01 9.62
CA CYS A 241 -0.78 -1.59 9.33
C CYS A 241 0.46 -0.89 8.75
N MET A 242 1.65 -1.42 9.05
CA MET A 242 2.89 -1.03 8.37
C MET A 242 3.70 -2.26 7.95
N SER A 243 4.58 -2.09 6.98
CA SER A 243 5.55 -3.11 6.60
C SER A 243 6.93 -2.51 6.36
N PHE A 244 7.97 -3.29 6.65
CA PHE A 244 9.37 -2.93 6.47
C PHE A 244 10.01 -3.98 5.58
N ASN A 245 10.33 -3.61 4.36
CA ASN A 245 10.68 -4.53 3.28
C ASN A 245 12.13 -4.26 2.86
N TYR A 246 12.97 -5.30 2.88
CA TYR A 246 14.31 -5.29 2.31
C TYR A 246 14.30 -6.15 1.05
N HIS A 247 14.57 -5.52 -0.09
CA HIS A 247 14.48 -6.17 -1.40
C HIS A 247 15.83 -6.68 -1.91
N GLN A 248 16.89 -6.58 -1.09
CA GLN A 248 18.28 -6.81 -1.52
C GLN A 248 18.57 -5.96 -2.78
N ASP A 249 19.32 -6.52 -3.72
CA ASP A 249 19.65 -5.92 -5.01
C ASP A 249 18.65 -6.29 -6.13
N ALA A 250 17.53 -6.95 -5.80
CA ALA A 250 16.61 -7.48 -6.81
C ALA A 250 16.00 -6.39 -7.72
N PHE A 251 15.69 -5.21 -7.18
CA PHE A 251 15.29 -4.05 -7.99
C PHE A 251 16.49 -3.36 -8.65
N GLY A 252 17.66 -3.39 -7.99
CA GLY A 252 18.90 -2.84 -8.54
C GLY A 252 19.30 -3.51 -9.84
N GLN A 253 19.46 -4.84 -9.82
CA GLN A 253 19.79 -5.65 -10.98
C GLN A 253 18.76 -5.49 -12.10
N LYS A 254 17.47 -5.49 -11.74
CA LYS A 254 16.36 -5.47 -12.70
C LYS A 254 16.27 -4.17 -13.49
N TRP A 255 16.58 -3.06 -12.85
CA TRP A 255 16.43 -1.72 -13.44
C TRP A 255 17.74 -1.08 -13.86
N GLY A 256 18.89 -1.68 -13.52
CA GLY A 256 20.19 -1.04 -13.71
C GLY A 256 20.34 0.16 -12.78
N LEU A 257 19.91 0.02 -11.52
CA LEU A 257 20.21 1.02 -10.49
C LEU A 257 21.59 0.72 -9.94
N ASN A 258 22.53 1.62 -10.20
CA ASN A 258 23.90 1.53 -9.76
C ASN A 258 24.24 2.70 -8.84
N LEU A 259 25.17 2.47 -7.93
CA LEU A 259 25.82 3.51 -7.14
C LEU A 259 26.86 4.25 -7.99
N ASP A 260 27.37 5.38 -7.49
CA ASP A 260 28.39 6.19 -8.17
C ASP A 260 29.70 5.42 -8.43
N ASN A 261 30.03 4.44 -7.58
CA ASN A 261 31.17 3.54 -7.74
C ASN A 261 30.93 2.39 -8.75
N GLY A 262 29.72 2.27 -9.31
CA GLY A 262 29.34 1.23 -10.27
C GLY A 262 28.67 0.00 -9.66
N ASP A 263 28.68 -0.17 -8.34
CA ASP A 263 28.03 -1.31 -7.67
C ASP A 263 26.51 -1.28 -7.86
N VAL A 264 25.86 -2.45 -7.82
CA VAL A 264 24.41 -2.54 -7.91
C VAL A 264 23.79 -2.08 -6.59
N ALA A 265 22.79 -1.19 -6.67
CA ALA A 265 22.13 -0.67 -5.48
C ALA A 265 21.22 -1.72 -4.83
N HIS A 266 21.26 -1.78 -3.50
CA HIS A 266 20.24 -2.41 -2.68
C HIS A 266 19.07 -1.46 -2.47
N THR A 267 17.89 -2.00 -2.16
CA THR A 267 16.70 -1.18 -1.85
C THR A 267 15.91 -1.70 -0.66
N ALA A 268 15.33 -0.79 0.11
CA ALA A 268 14.36 -1.09 1.16
C ALA A 268 13.24 -0.05 1.18
N CYS A 269 12.07 -0.42 1.69
CA CYS A 269 11.00 0.53 1.95
C CYS A 269 10.30 0.28 3.28
N VAL A 270 9.76 1.35 3.85
CA VAL A 270 8.71 1.29 4.89
C VAL A 270 7.41 1.74 4.26
N GLY A 271 6.36 0.94 4.40
CA GLY A 271 5.03 1.25 3.88
C GLY A 271 4.01 1.44 5.00
N PHE A 272 3.17 2.47 4.84
CA PHE A 272 2.05 2.81 5.71
C PHE A 272 0.74 2.54 4.97
N GLY A 273 -0.07 1.61 5.46
CA GLY A 273 -1.42 1.38 4.96
C GLY A 273 -2.38 2.38 5.59
N LEU A 274 -2.64 3.52 4.93
CA LEU A 274 -3.31 4.66 5.56
C LEU A 274 -4.73 4.32 6.05
N GLU A 275 -5.51 3.60 5.25
CA GLU A 275 -6.85 3.14 5.67
C GLU A 275 -6.77 2.16 6.84
N ARG A 276 -5.79 1.25 6.84
CA ARG A 276 -5.63 0.29 7.95
C ARG A 276 -5.27 1.00 9.26
N ILE A 277 -4.44 2.03 9.19
CA ILE A 277 -4.06 2.84 10.35
C ILE A 277 -5.26 3.65 10.85
N ALA A 278 -6.02 4.30 9.96
CA ALA A 278 -7.24 5.00 10.35
C ALA A 278 -8.26 4.06 10.99
N LEU A 279 -8.49 2.89 10.40
CA LEU A 279 -9.35 1.86 10.96
C LEU A 279 -8.87 1.36 12.32
N ALA A 280 -7.55 1.21 12.51
CA ALA A 280 -6.98 0.85 13.81
C ALA A 280 -7.25 1.93 14.87
N LEU A 281 -7.11 3.21 14.52
CA LEU A 281 -7.43 4.33 15.41
C LEU A 281 -8.92 4.34 15.79
N PHE A 282 -9.83 4.17 14.83
CA PHE A 282 -11.27 4.08 15.08
C PHE A 282 -11.65 2.84 15.92
N ALA A 283 -11.02 1.69 15.63
CA ALA A 283 -11.27 0.45 16.38
C ALA A 283 -10.83 0.58 17.84
N HIS A 284 -9.71 1.24 18.10
CA HIS A 284 -9.13 1.39 19.43
C HIS A 284 -9.78 2.53 20.25
N HIS A 285 -9.90 3.72 19.67
CA HIS A 285 -10.35 4.92 20.39
C HIS A 285 -11.87 5.17 20.30
N GLY A 286 -12.58 4.42 19.46
CA GLY A 286 -14.00 4.61 19.19
C GLY A 286 -14.26 5.40 17.91
N LEU A 287 -15.53 5.39 17.48
CA LEU A 287 -15.94 5.96 16.18
C LEU A 287 -16.12 7.49 16.20
N ASP A 288 -16.37 8.08 17.37
CA ASP A 288 -16.42 9.54 17.52
C ASP A 288 -15.04 10.08 17.94
N VAL A 289 -14.35 10.70 16.97
CA VAL A 289 -13.04 11.34 17.17
C VAL A 289 -13.03 12.35 18.32
N LYS A 290 -14.16 13.03 18.61
CA LYS A 290 -14.23 14.02 19.70
C LYS A 290 -14.06 13.41 21.09
N THR A 291 -14.24 12.11 21.20
CA THR A 291 -14.12 11.36 22.46
C THR A 291 -12.74 10.72 22.65
N TRP A 292 -11.86 10.82 21.64
CA TRP A 292 -10.53 10.23 21.71
C TRP A 292 -9.68 10.86 22.82
N PRO A 293 -8.72 10.11 23.39
CA PRO A 293 -7.83 10.65 24.42
C PRO A 293 -7.08 11.90 23.96
N GLU A 294 -6.97 12.90 24.85
CA GLU A 294 -6.30 14.18 24.57
C GLU A 294 -4.88 13.99 24.03
N LYS A 295 -4.14 13.01 24.56
CA LYS A 295 -2.79 12.66 24.06
C LYS A 295 -2.83 12.30 22.57
N ALA A 296 -3.75 11.44 22.14
CA ALA A 296 -3.85 11.00 20.75
C ALA A 296 -4.26 12.17 19.83
N LEU A 297 -5.24 12.97 20.25
CA LEU A 297 -5.66 14.18 19.53
C LEU A 297 -4.50 15.16 19.32
N LYS A 298 -3.76 15.45 20.39
CA LYS A 298 -2.58 16.32 20.35
C LYS A 298 -1.47 15.77 19.44
N THR A 299 -1.19 14.47 19.52
CA THR A 299 -0.18 13.83 18.66
C THR A 299 -0.53 13.95 17.17
N LEU A 300 -1.81 13.80 16.81
CA LEU A 300 -2.28 13.80 15.42
C LEU A 300 -2.44 15.23 14.86
N TRP A 301 -3.13 16.12 15.59
CA TRP A 301 -3.49 17.46 15.12
C TRP A 301 -2.60 18.59 15.61
N GLY A 302 -1.79 18.38 16.66
CA GLY A 302 -0.91 19.40 17.26
C GLY A 302 -1.51 20.08 18.48
#